data_AF-A0A3R7VQ20-F1
#
_entry.id   AF-A0A3R7VQ20-F1
#
_cell.length_a   1.000
_cell.length_b   1.000
_cell.length_c   1.000
_cell.angle_alpha   90.00
_cell.angle_beta   90.00
_cell.angle_gamma   90.00
#
_symmetry.space_group_name_H-M   'P 1'
#
loop_
_entity.id
_entity.type
_entity.pdbx_description
1 polymer ?
#
loop_
_entity_poly.entity_id
_entity_poly.type
_entity_poly.pdbx_seq_one_letter_code
_entity_poly.pdbx_strand_id
1 'polypeptide(L)'
;RVSSISREDGSWVISDGEGVYYADQVISTIPLQHLLPCLPDVPLSVQAACDGLRYNSLISVCIGFAGPAPPLSWIYIPDMQNGYFNRISFPSNYSDAVAPAGHASVLAEITYNEGDAVCSLSDQEIIDHTVSHLTAMGIIAGPDAVVHTSLARSAFAYVVYDCAYLENSAIVRSYLESIGIHCVGRFSEFSYLNMDGCIQSAFSFMEQFT
;
A
#
# COMPACT_ATOMS: atom_id res chain seq x y z
N ARG A 1 17.38 0.60 0.70
CA ARG A 1 16.38 0.44 1.80
C ARG A 1 16.96 1.14 3.01
N VAL A 2 16.29 2.11 3.65
CA VAL A 2 16.87 2.73 4.86
C VAL A 2 16.98 1.68 5.98
N SER A 3 18.11 1.69 6.68
CA SER A 3 18.47 0.72 7.72
C SER A 3 18.78 1.39 9.06
N SER A 4 19.31 2.62 9.05
CA SER A 4 19.53 3.42 10.25
C SER A 4 19.48 4.91 9.95
N ILE A 5 19.04 5.69 10.93
CA ILE A 5 18.99 7.16 10.93
C ILE A 5 19.48 7.62 12.31
N SER A 6 20.53 8.43 12.35
CA SER A 6 21.11 8.96 13.59
C SER A 6 21.58 10.41 13.40
N ARG A 7 22.05 11.05 14.48
CA ARG A 7 22.65 12.38 14.41
C ARG A 7 24.12 12.34 14.83
N GLU A 8 24.98 12.95 14.03
CA GLU A 8 26.41 13.16 14.30
C GLU A 8 26.77 14.60 13.95
N ASP A 9 27.48 15.30 14.84
CA ASP A 9 28.00 16.67 14.62
C ASP A 9 26.97 17.70 14.09
N GLY A 10 25.70 17.54 14.46
CA GLY A 10 24.62 18.43 14.05
C GLY A 10 23.93 18.07 12.73
N SER A 11 24.44 17.09 11.99
CA SER A 11 23.84 16.57 10.77
C SER A 11 23.16 15.22 11.01
N TRP A 12 22.18 14.89 10.16
CA TRP A 12 21.61 13.56 10.07
C TRP A 12 22.54 12.64 9.29
N VAL A 13 22.69 11.41 9.79
CA VAL A 13 23.42 10.32 9.14
C VAL A 13 22.44 9.19 8.85
N ILE A 14 22.23 8.91 7.57
CA ILE A 14 21.28 7.91 7.08
C ILE A 14 22.08 6.80 6.39
N SER A 15 21.81 5.54 6.72
CA SER A 15 22.40 4.40 6.01
C SER A 15 21.33 3.52 5.41
N ASP A 16 21.60 2.99 4.22
CA ASP A 16 20.78 1.97 3.57
C ASP A 16 21.39 0.56 3.63
N GLY A 17 22.46 0.39 4.41
CA GLY A 17 23.24 -0.84 4.54
C GLY A 17 24.39 -0.97 3.54
N GLU A 18 24.37 -0.22 2.44
CA GLU A 18 25.44 -0.19 1.43
C GLU A 18 26.18 1.16 1.42
N GLY A 19 25.45 2.24 1.66
CA GLY A 19 25.95 3.60 1.70
C GLY A 19 25.61 4.35 2.99
N VAL A 20 26.26 5.50 3.16
CA VAL A 20 26.03 6.47 4.23
C VAL A 20 25.83 7.85 3.61
N TYR A 21 24.79 8.54 4.04
CA TYR A 21 24.34 9.81 3.50
C TYR A 21 24.19 10.83 4.62
N TYR A 22 24.61 12.07 4.36
CA TYR A 22 24.54 13.17 5.32
C TYR A 22 23.52 14.20 4.86
N ALA A 23 22.71 14.71 5.80
CA ALA A 23 21.69 15.72 5.50
C ALA A 23 21.48 16.68 6.68
N ASP A 24 21.08 17.92 6.39
CA ASP A 24 20.70 18.89 7.43
C ASP A 24 19.28 18.65 7.96
N GLN A 25 18.41 18.08 7.13
CA GLN A 25 16.99 17.82 7.42
C GLN A 25 16.60 16.44 6.89
N VAL A 26 15.64 15.79 7.55
CA VAL A 26 15.05 14.52 7.11
C VAL A 26 13.54 14.70 6.93
N ILE A 27 13.08 14.39 5.73
CA ILE A 27 11.66 14.31 5.37
C ILE A 27 11.37 12.85 5.04
N SER A 28 10.59 12.20 5.89
CA SER A 28 10.19 10.81 5.73
C SER A 28 8.89 10.72 4.95
N THR A 29 8.88 9.80 3.97
CA THR A 29 7.67 9.33 3.27
C THR A 29 7.46 7.82 3.45
N ILE A 30 8.31 7.16 4.24
CA ILE A 30 8.21 5.73 4.50
C ILE A 30 7.17 5.45 5.61
N PRO A 31 6.57 4.24 5.65
CA PRO A 31 5.66 3.86 6.72
C PRO A 31 6.29 4.00 8.11
N LEU A 32 5.52 4.48 9.09
CA LEU A 32 5.99 4.63 10.48
C LEU A 32 6.56 3.33 11.06
N GLN A 33 5.92 2.19 10.74
CA GLN A 33 6.35 0.85 11.14
C GLN A 33 7.73 0.47 10.58
N HIS A 34 8.17 1.10 9.49
CA HIS A 34 9.51 0.91 8.92
C HIS A 34 10.48 2.01 9.37
N LEU A 35 9.99 3.21 9.67
CA LEU A 35 10.81 4.34 10.11
C LEU A 35 11.35 4.14 11.52
N LEU A 36 10.48 3.80 12.47
CA LEU A 36 10.84 3.71 13.89
C LEU A 36 12.00 2.72 14.14
N PRO A 37 12.02 1.51 13.54
CA PRO A 37 13.15 0.59 13.70
C PRO A 37 14.50 1.12 13.17
N CYS A 38 14.49 2.16 12.33
CA CYS A 38 15.73 2.78 11.85
C CYS A 38 16.31 3.79 12.86
N LEU A 39 15.57 4.18 13.88
CA LEU A 39 15.96 5.21 14.84
C LEU A 39 16.54 4.59 16.12
N PRO A 40 17.60 5.17 16.70
CA PRO A 40 18.07 4.79 18.01
C PRO A 40 17.10 5.29 19.10
N ASP A 41 17.04 4.55 20.21
CA ASP A 41 16.43 5.00 21.46
C ASP A 41 14.95 5.46 21.35
N VAL A 42 14.15 4.82 20.49
CA VAL A 42 12.71 5.08 20.40
C VAL A 42 12.03 4.71 21.73
N PRO A 43 11.31 5.64 22.40
CA PRO A 43 10.62 5.34 23.65
C PRO A 43 9.59 4.20 23.50
N LEU A 44 9.50 3.32 24.49
CA LEU A 44 8.58 2.17 24.45
C LEU A 44 7.12 2.58 24.23
N SER A 45 6.69 3.73 24.78
CA SER A 45 5.34 4.26 24.56
C SER A 45 5.09 4.67 23.11
N VAL A 46 6.12 5.16 22.41
CA VAL A 46 6.03 5.53 21.00
C VAL A 46 5.98 4.29 20.12
N GLN A 47 6.82 3.29 20.41
CA GLN A 47 6.77 2.00 19.72
C GLN A 47 5.40 1.34 19.89
N ALA A 48 4.88 1.27 21.12
CA ALA A 48 3.56 0.70 21.40
C ALA A 48 2.43 1.45 20.67
N ALA A 49 2.50 2.78 20.61
CA ALA A 49 1.55 3.58 19.85
C ALA A 49 1.61 3.28 18.34
N CYS A 50 2.82 3.14 17.77
CA CYS A 50 3.00 2.75 16.37
C CYS A 50 2.50 1.34 16.07
N ASP A 51 2.73 0.38 16.97
CA ASP A 51 2.23 -1.00 16.84
C ASP A 51 0.70 -1.05 16.93
N GLY A 52 0.09 -0.09 17.64
CA GLY A 52 -1.36 0.09 17.71
C GLY A 52 -1.98 0.80 16.49
N LEU A 53 -1.20 1.26 15.52
CA LEU A 53 -1.71 1.89 14.30
C LEU A 53 -2.13 0.83 13.28
N ARG A 54 -3.44 0.71 13.07
CA ARG A 54 -4.02 -0.35 12.23
C ARG A 54 -4.04 0.01 10.75
N TYR A 55 -3.74 -0.98 9.91
CA TYR A 55 -3.84 -0.89 8.46
C TYR A 55 -4.37 -2.21 7.88
N ASN A 56 -4.94 -2.15 6.67
CA ASN A 56 -5.17 -3.35 5.87
C ASN A 56 -4.09 -3.49 4.78
N SER A 57 -3.72 -4.73 4.50
CA SER A 57 -2.89 -5.11 3.37
C SER A 57 -3.74 -5.38 2.13
N LEU A 58 -3.11 -5.41 0.97
CA LEU A 58 -3.76 -5.62 -0.33
C LEU A 58 -3.01 -6.65 -1.16
N ILE A 59 -3.75 -7.58 -1.76
CA ILE A 59 -3.27 -8.43 -2.85
C ILE A 59 -3.92 -7.93 -4.14
N SER A 60 -3.11 -7.63 -5.13
CA SER A 60 -3.52 -7.21 -6.47
C SER A 60 -3.25 -8.37 -7.43
N VAL A 61 -4.30 -8.99 -7.93
CA VAL A 61 -4.24 -10.06 -8.94
C VAL A 61 -4.54 -9.45 -10.30
N CYS A 62 -3.52 -9.37 -11.15
CA CYS A 62 -3.60 -8.83 -12.49
C CYS A 62 -3.78 -9.96 -13.49
N ILE A 63 -4.89 -9.96 -14.24
CA ILE A 63 -5.22 -11.00 -15.21
C ILE A 63 -5.42 -10.36 -16.58
N GLY A 64 -4.63 -10.81 -17.55
CA GLY A 64 -4.83 -10.53 -18.96
C GLY A 64 -5.58 -11.69 -19.62
N PHE A 65 -6.59 -11.39 -20.43
CA PHE A 65 -7.41 -12.41 -21.10
C PHE A 65 -7.77 -12.00 -22.53
N ALA A 66 -8.00 -12.99 -23.38
CA ALA A 66 -8.46 -12.80 -24.75
C ALA A 66 -9.95 -12.42 -24.77
N GLY A 67 -10.30 -11.47 -25.64
CA GLY A 67 -11.66 -10.92 -25.75
C GLY A 67 -11.83 -9.58 -25.03
N PRO A 68 -13.04 -9.01 -25.10
CA PRO A 68 -13.32 -7.69 -24.52
C PRO A 68 -13.54 -7.76 -23.01
N ALA A 69 -13.13 -6.71 -22.29
CA ALA A 69 -13.61 -6.48 -20.94
C ALA A 69 -15.06 -5.95 -20.96
N PRO A 70 -15.84 -6.17 -19.88
CA PRO A 70 -17.08 -5.44 -19.65
C PRO A 70 -16.86 -3.92 -19.76
N PRO A 71 -17.80 -3.13 -20.30
CA PRO A 71 -17.65 -1.69 -20.49
C PRO A 71 -17.85 -0.90 -19.17
N LEU A 72 -17.08 -1.27 -18.15
CA LEU A 72 -17.15 -0.76 -16.79
C LEU A 72 -15.77 -0.28 -16.35
N SER A 73 -15.74 0.67 -15.41
CA SER A 73 -14.47 1.13 -14.84
C SER A 73 -14.01 0.22 -13.71
N TRP A 74 -14.89 -0.02 -12.73
CA TRP A 74 -14.66 -0.92 -11.59
C TRP A 74 -15.99 -1.42 -11.03
N ILE A 75 -15.94 -2.48 -10.23
CA ILE A 75 -17.08 -3.12 -9.57
C ILE A 75 -16.68 -3.47 -8.13
N TYR A 76 -17.60 -3.28 -7.19
CA TYR A 76 -17.45 -3.77 -5.81
C TYR A 76 -18.15 -5.11 -5.66
N ILE A 77 -17.48 -6.06 -5.00
CA ILE A 77 -18.03 -7.38 -4.70
C ILE A 77 -18.12 -7.51 -3.17
N PRO A 78 -19.31 -7.29 -2.59
CA PRO A 78 -19.50 -7.36 -1.14
C PRO A 78 -19.73 -8.80 -0.65
N ASP A 79 -20.13 -9.71 -1.54
CA ASP A 79 -20.47 -11.09 -1.20
C ASP A 79 -19.26 -12.00 -1.35
N MET A 80 -18.77 -12.49 -0.21
CA MET A 80 -17.61 -13.38 -0.09
C MET A 80 -17.81 -14.73 -0.79
N GLN A 81 -19.05 -15.12 -1.13
CA GLN A 81 -19.31 -16.32 -1.94
C GLN A 81 -18.82 -16.16 -3.39
N ASN A 82 -18.65 -14.93 -3.86
CA ASN A 82 -18.14 -14.62 -5.19
C ASN A 82 -16.62 -14.45 -5.22
N GLY A 83 -15.94 -14.82 -4.13
CA GLY A 83 -14.50 -14.83 -3.99
C GLY A 83 -13.96 -13.84 -2.97
N TYR A 84 -12.67 -13.95 -2.66
CA TYR A 84 -11.98 -13.10 -1.68
C TYR A 84 -11.82 -11.63 -2.09
N PHE A 85 -11.94 -11.29 -3.38
CA PHE A 85 -11.71 -9.93 -3.85
C PHE A 85 -12.91 -9.03 -3.54
N ASN A 86 -12.64 -7.86 -2.96
CA ASN A 86 -13.66 -6.88 -2.60
C ASN A 86 -13.90 -5.84 -3.72
N ARG A 87 -12.96 -5.71 -4.67
CA ARG A 87 -13.07 -4.83 -5.84
C ARG A 87 -12.39 -5.45 -7.05
N ILE A 88 -12.96 -5.22 -8.22
CA ILE A 88 -12.30 -5.47 -9.50
C ILE A 88 -12.33 -4.19 -10.34
N SER A 89 -11.32 -3.99 -11.17
CA SER A 89 -11.24 -2.88 -12.12
C SER A 89 -10.78 -3.39 -13.49
N PHE A 90 -11.04 -2.60 -14.53
CA PHE A 90 -10.69 -2.94 -15.91
C PHE A 90 -9.69 -1.93 -16.48
N PRO A 91 -8.39 -2.03 -16.15
CA PRO A 91 -7.37 -1.08 -16.59
C PRO A 91 -7.32 -0.90 -18.11
N SER A 92 -7.63 -1.94 -18.89
CA SER A 92 -7.71 -1.87 -20.36
C SER A 92 -8.81 -0.94 -20.87
N ASN A 93 -9.82 -0.62 -20.06
CA ASN A 93 -10.84 0.37 -20.42
C ASN A 93 -10.40 1.80 -20.13
N TYR A 94 -9.31 2.00 -19.38
CA TYR A 94 -8.78 3.34 -19.11
C TYR A 94 -7.88 3.84 -20.24
N SER A 95 -7.26 2.91 -20.98
CA SER A 95 -6.45 3.21 -22.16
C SER A 95 -6.20 1.96 -22.99
N ASP A 96 -6.29 2.11 -24.32
CA ASP A 96 -5.97 1.06 -25.31
C ASP A 96 -4.49 0.61 -25.27
N ALA A 97 -3.61 1.36 -24.59
CA ALA A 97 -2.21 1.00 -24.44
C ALA A 97 -1.94 -0.01 -23.31
N VAL A 98 -2.96 -0.32 -22.48
CA VAL A 98 -2.81 -1.18 -21.31
C VAL A 98 -2.94 -2.67 -21.65
N ALA A 99 -3.59 -3.00 -22.78
CA ALA A 99 -3.70 -4.38 -23.26
C ALA A 99 -3.39 -4.48 -24.77
N PRO A 100 -2.79 -5.59 -25.23
CA PRO A 100 -2.62 -5.84 -26.66
C PRO A 100 -3.96 -5.93 -27.39
N ALA A 101 -3.95 -5.69 -28.71
CA ALA A 101 -5.14 -5.83 -29.54
C ALA A 101 -5.79 -7.21 -29.37
N GLY A 102 -7.12 -7.23 -29.27
CA GLY A 102 -7.91 -8.45 -29.05
C GLY A 102 -7.89 -9.01 -27.61
N HIS A 103 -7.25 -8.30 -26.67
CA HIS A 103 -7.16 -8.69 -25.27
C HIS A 103 -7.66 -7.58 -24.35
N ALA A 104 -7.96 -7.96 -23.12
CA ALA A 104 -8.33 -7.05 -22.06
C ALA A 104 -7.65 -7.45 -20.74
N SER A 105 -7.82 -6.62 -19.72
CA SER A 105 -7.28 -6.86 -18.38
C SER A 105 -8.31 -6.61 -17.30
N VAL A 106 -8.24 -7.41 -16.25
CA VAL A 106 -8.95 -7.22 -14.99
C VAL A 106 -7.95 -7.25 -13.85
N LEU A 107 -8.05 -6.26 -12.96
CA LEU A 107 -7.31 -6.20 -11.71
C LEU A 107 -8.30 -6.52 -10.59
N ALA A 108 -8.10 -7.64 -9.90
CA ALA A 108 -8.85 -8.00 -8.71
C ALA A 108 -8.04 -7.67 -7.45
N GLU A 109 -8.72 -7.08 -6.47
CA GLU A 109 -8.13 -6.57 -5.25
C GLU A 109 -8.73 -7.28 -4.04
N ILE A 110 -7.86 -7.92 -3.26
CA ILE A 110 -8.19 -8.64 -2.04
C ILE A 110 -7.58 -7.90 -0.86
N THR A 111 -8.42 -7.24 -0.08
CA THR A 111 -8.02 -6.61 1.18
C THR A 111 -7.95 -7.68 2.27
N TYR A 112 -6.87 -7.68 3.06
CA TYR A 112 -6.68 -8.69 4.11
C TYR A 112 -5.95 -8.15 5.33
N ASN A 113 -6.14 -8.84 6.45
CA ASN A 113 -5.39 -8.72 7.69
C ASN A 113 -4.60 -9.99 7.95
N GLU A 114 -3.57 -9.89 8.81
CA GLU A 114 -2.85 -11.06 9.29
C GLU A 114 -3.81 -12.06 9.96
N GLY A 115 -3.69 -13.34 9.57
CA GLY A 115 -4.57 -14.42 10.05
C GLY A 115 -5.78 -14.69 9.16
N ASP A 116 -6.07 -13.86 8.16
CA ASP A 116 -7.12 -14.16 7.17
C ASP A 116 -6.74 -15.38 6.32
N ALA A 117 -7.74 -16.13 5.86
CA ALA A 117 -7.55 -17.38 5.12
C ALA A 117 -6.60 -17.22 3.90
N VAL A 118 -6.68 -16.08 3.21
CA VAL A 118 -5.84 -15.76 2.05
C VAL A 118 -4.34 -15.69 2.37
N CYS A 119 -3.97 -15.47 3.65
CA CYS A 119 -2.57 -15.46 4.09
C CYS A 119 -1.93 -16.85 4.02
N SER A 120 -2.74 -17.91 4.10
CA SER A 120 -2.27 -19.30 4.04
C SER A 120 -2.13 -19.85 2.61
N LEU A 121 -2.60 -19.09 1.62
CA LEU A 121 -2.60 -19.49 0.22
C LEU A 121 -1.31 -19.02 -0.47
N SER A 122 -0.76 -19.89 -1.32
CA SER A 122 0.27 -19.54 -2.29
C SER A 122 -0.26 -18.56 -3.33
N ASP A 123 0.65 -17.83 -3.97
CA ASP A 123 0.27 -16.87 -5.02
C ASP A 123 -0.50 -17.55 -6.17
N GLN A 124 -0.13 -18.79 -6.53
CA GLN A 124 -0.84 -19.55 -7.56
C GLN A 124 -2.25 -19.93 -7.12
N GLU A 125 -2.45 -20.37 -5.87
CA GLU A 125 -3.79 -20.70 -5.35
C GLU A 125 -4.71 -19.47 -5.34
N ILE A 126 -4.16 -18.28 -5.05
CA ILE A 126 -4.91 -17.01 -5.09
C ILE A 126 -5.28 -16.64 -6.53
N ILE A 127 -4.34 -16.80 -7.47
CA ILE A 127 -4.59 -16.58 -8.90
C ILE A 127 -5.68 -17.52 -9.40
N ASP A 128 -5.55 -18.82 -9.13
CA ASP A 128 -6.50 -19.86 -9.57
C ASP A 128 -7.89 -19.61 -8.98
N HIS A 129 -7.95 -19.29 -7.68
CA HIS A 129 -9.17 -18.90 -7.00
C HIS A 129 -9.82 -17.69 -7.71
N THR A 130 -9.04 -16.64 -7.99
CA THR A 130 -9.53 -15.42 -8.63
C THR A 130 -10.04 -15.68 -10.05
N VAL A 131 -9.27 -16.40 -10.86
CA VAL A 131 -9.65 -16.75 -12.24
C VAL A 131 -10.93 -17.58 -12.26
N SER A 132 -11.06 -18.57 -11.38
CA SER A 132 -12.25 -19.42 -11.27
C SER A 132 -13.50 -18.58 -10.97
N HIS A 133 -13.43 -17.68 -9.98
CA HIS A 133 -14.59 -16.86 -9.61
C HIS A 133 -14.92 -15.81 -10.67
N LEU A 134 -13.94 -15.16 -11.28
CA LEU A 134 -14.16 -14.24 -12.40
C LEU A 134 -14.78 -14.93 -13.62
N THR A 135 -14.42 -16.19 -13.86
CA THR A 135 -15.05 -17.03 -14.90
C THR A 135 -16.50 -17.35 -14.53
N ALA A 136 -16.76 -17.73 -13.28
CA ALA A 136 -18.12 -18.01 -12.80
C ALA A 136 -19.04 -16.78 -12.87
N MET A 137 -18.48 -15.59 -12.66
CA MET A 137 -19.16 -14.30 -12.80
C MET A 137 -19.35 -13.87 -14.28
N GLY A 138 -18.78 -14.61 -15.24
CA GLY A 138 -18.83 -14.27 -16.67
C GLY A 138 -17.97 -13.06 -17.06
N ILE A 139 -17.01 -12.66 -16.21
CA ILE A 139 -16.06 -11.58 -16.52
C ILE A 139 -14.99 -12.08 -17.50
N ILE A 140 -14.55 -13.32 -17.30
CA ILE A 140 -13.63 -14.04 -18.20
C ILE A 140 -14.43 -15.16 -18.86
N ALA A 141 -14.28 -15.34 -20.17
CA ALA A 141 -15.04 -16.35 -20.91
C ALA A 141 -14.74 -17.80 -20.46
N GLY A 142 -13.53 -18.05 -19.97
CA GLY A 142 -13.06 -19.34 -19.50
C GLY A 142 -11.59 -19.29 -19.08
N PRO A 143 -11.09 -20.29 -18.35
CA PRO A 143 -9.67 -20.36 -17.96
C PRO A 143 -8.73 -20.37 -19.17
N ASP A 144 -9.14 -20.97 -20.29
CA ASP A 144 -8.36 -21.02 -21.54
C ASP A 144 -8.21 -19.64 -22.21
N ALA A 145 -9.02 -18.65 -21.83
CA ALA A 145 -8.88 -17.29 -22.34
C ALA A 145 -7.78 -16.50 -21.61
N VAL A 146 -7.30 -16.98 -20.47
CA VAL A 146 -6.26 -16.29 -19.69
C VAL A 146 -4.92 -16.42 -20.40
N VAL A 147 -4.29 -15.28 -20.71
CA VAL A 147 -3.00 -15.22 -21.41
C VAL A 147 -1.87 -14.72 -20.52
N HIS A 148 -2.20 -14.08 -19.40
CA HIS A 148 -1.23 -13.57 -18.46
C HIS A 148 -1.83 -13.47 -17.06
N THR A 149 -1.04 -13.80 -16.05
CA THR A 149 -1.38 -13.59 -14.64
C THR A 149 -0.16 -13.07 -13.90
N SER A 150 -0.37 -12.12 -13.00
CA SER A 150 0.62 -11.73 -12.01
C SER A 150 -0.07 -11.33 -10.70
N LEU A 151 0.69 -11.37 -9.62
CA LEU A 151 0.21 -11.05 -8.29
C LEU A 151 1.21 -10.13 -7.59
N ALA A 152 0.71 -9.07 -6.98
CA ALA A 152 1.51 -8.17 -6.15
C ALA A 152 0.88 -8.05 -4.76
N ARG A 153 1.72 -8.09 -3.71
CA ARG A 153 1.29 -7.89 -2.32
C ARG A 153 1.80 -6.56 -1.81
N SER A 154 0.90 -5.77 -1.25
CA SER A 154 1.21 -4.50 -0.58
C SER A 154 0.86 -4.62 0.90
N ALA A 155 1.88 -4.57 1.76
CA ALA A 155 1.68 -4.66 3.20
C ALA A 155 0.83 -3.48 3.72
N PHE A 156 1.17 -2.26 3.29
CA PHE A 156 0.45 -1.04 3.68
C PHE A 156 -0.40 -0.56 2.53
N ALA A 157 -1.72 -0.77 2.59
CA ALA A 157 -2.64 -0.31 1.55
C ALA A 157 -3.70 0.66 2.08
N TYR A 158 -4.34 0.36 3.20
CA TYR A 158 -5.39 1.22 3.77
C TYR A 158 -5.09 1.55 5.23
N VAL A 159 -5.11 2.83 5.58
CA VAL A 159 -5.11 3.27 6.98
C VAL A 159 -6.48 2.96 7.58
N VAL A 160 -6.50 2.38 8.78
CA VAL A 160 -7.74 2.08 9.53
C VAL A 160 -7.87 3.05 10.69
N TYR A 161 -8.96 3.81 10.70
CA TYR A 161 -9.30 4.74 11.79
C TYR A 161 -10.12 4.02 12.86
N ASP A 162 -9.44 3.31 13.75
CA ASP A 162 -10.07 2.75 14.95
C ASP A 162 -10.21 3.80 16.07
N CYS A 163 -10.73 3.40 17.23
CA CYS A 163 -10.92 4.33 18.36
C CYS A 163 -9.61 4.86 18.95
N ALA A 164 -8.50 4.17 18.78
CA ALA A 164 -7.19 4.55 19.33
C ALA A 164 -6.35 5.37 18.33
N TYR A 165 -6.75 5.40 17.06
CA TYR A 165 -6.02 6.05 15.96
C TYR A 165 -5.55 7.47 16.29
N LEU A 166 -6.43 8.34 16.78
CA LEU A 166 -6.08 9.75 17.03
C LEU A 166 -5.01 9.90 18.11
N GLU A 167 -5.09 9.10 19.16
CA GLU A 167 -4.10 9.09 20.25
C GLU A 167 -2.76 8.54 19.77
N ASN A 168 -2.79 7.35 19.15
CA ASN A 168 -1.59 6.68 18.67
C ASN A 168 -0.84 7.50 17.62
N SER A 169 -1.56 8.05 16.63
CA SER A 169 -0.95 8.87 15.58
C SER A 169 -0.37 10.18 16.10
N ALA A 170 -0.99 10.79 17.13
CA ALA A 170 -0.45 11.98 17.77
C ALA A 170 0.85 11.67 18.52
N ILE A 171 0.87 10.60 19.32
CA ILE A 171 2.08 10.17 20.07
C ILE A 171 3.28 9.98 19.13
N VAL A 172 3.09 9.25 18.03
CA VAL A 172 4.18 8.94 17.10
C VAL A 172 4.65 10.20 16.35
N ARG A 173 3.72 11.00 15.82
CA ARG A 173 4.09 12.21 15.06
C ARG A 173 4.78 13.25 15.94
N SER A 174 4.27 13.49 17.15
CA SER A 174 4.89 14.44 18.08
C SER A 174 6.30 14.01 18.49
N TYR A 175 6.56 12.70 18.64
CA TYR A 175 7.91 12.21 18.89
C TYR A 175 8.84 12.49 17.70
N LEU A 176 8.43 12.13 16.48
CA LEU A 176 9.26 12.34 15.28
C LEU A 176 9.55 13.82 15.02
N GLU A 177 8.54 14.68 15.21
CA GLU A 177 8.71 16.13 15.14
C GLU A 177 9.69 16.64 16.21
N SER A 178 9.62 16.14 17.45
CA SER A 178 10.51 16.56 18.54
C SER A 178 11.99 16.25 18.31
N ILE A 179 12.30 15.23 17.51
CA ILE A 179 13.67 14.88 17.11
C ILE A 179 14.07 15.53 15.76
N GLY A 180 13.13 16.23 15.10
CA GLY A 180 13.35 16.95 13.85
C GLY A 180 13.23 16.10 12.59
N ILE A 181 12.40 15.05 12.62
CA ILE A 181 12.04 14.25 11.44
C ILE A 181 10.62 14.64 11.02
N HIS A 182 10.52 15.16 9.80
CA HIS A 182 9.24 15.59 9.24
C HIS A 182 8.57 14.43 8.49
N CYS A 183 7.28 14.23 8.69
CA CYS A 183 6.52 13.15 8.05
C CYS A 183 5.58 13.70 6.98
N VAL A 184 5.65 13.13 5.78
CA VAL A 184 4.83 13.52 4.63
C VAL A 184 4.30 12.28 3.91
N GLY A 185 3.04 12.33 3.51
CA GLY A 185 2.37 11.28 2.73
C GLY A 185 1.69 10.21 3.56
N ARG A 186 0.97 9.32 2.87
CA ARG A 186 -0.05 8.42 3.45
C ARG A 186 0.39 7.66 4.70
N PHE A 187 1.49 6.92 4.64
CA PHE A 187 1.90 6.03 5.73
C PHE A 187 2.97 6.61 6.65
N SER A 188 3.62 7.73 6.27
CA SER A 188 4.48 8.46 7.20
C SER A 188 3.66 9.38 8.10
N GLU A 189 2.58 9.97 7.59
CA GLU A 189 1.59 10.68 8.42
C GLU A 189 0.56 9.75 9.06
N PHE A 190 0.46 8.53 8.55
CA PHE A 190 -0.60 7.56 8.84
C PHE A 190 -2.01 8.13 8.59
N SER A 191 -2.18 8.89 7.51
CA SER A 191 -3.43 9.48 7.07
C SER A 191 -3.90 8.82 5.78
N TYR A 192 -5.21 8.60 5.63
CA TYR A 192 -5.78 8.08 4.39
C TYR A 192 -5.73 9.14 3.27
N LEU A 193 -4.70 9.05 2.42
CA LEU A 193 -4.43 10.00 1.33
C LEU A 193 -4.40 9.30 -0.03
N ASN A 194 -5.06 9.89 -1.03
CA ASN A 194 -4.86 9.56 -2.44
C ASN A 194 -3.56 10.21 -2.96
N MET A 195 -3.22 9.96 -4.23
CA MET A 195 -1.99 10.48 -4.84
C MET A 195 -1.93 12.02 -4.81
N ASP A 196 -3.02 12.68 -5.15
CA ASP A 196 -3.18 14.13 -5.07
C ASP A 196 -2.98 14.65 -3.64
N GLY A 197 -3.55 13.96 -2.65
CA GLY A 197 -3.35 14.28 -1.23
C GLY A 197 -1.90 14.13 -0.77
N CYS A 198 -1.18 13.11 -1.26
CA CYS A 198 0.25 12.95 -0.96
C CYS A 198 1.09 14.07 -1.58
N ILE A 199 0.80 14.45 -2.83
CA ILE A 199 1.47 15.57 -3.51
C ILE A 199 1.20 16.89 -2.79
N GLN A 200 -0.07 17.14 -2.46
CA GLN A 200 -0.47 18.34 -1.73
C GLN A 200 0.22 18.43 -0.37
N SER A 201 0.31 17.30 0.36
CA SER A 201 1.01 17.28 1.65
C SER A 201 2.48 17.70 1.51
N ALA A 202 3.18 17.20 0.49
CA ALA A 202 4.56 17.59 0.22
C ALA A 202 4.70 19.08 -0.10
N PHE A 203 3.80 19.65 -0.91
CA PHE A 203 3.82 21.09 -1.20
C PHE A 203 3.53 21.93 0.05
N SER A 204 2.50 21.58 0.81
CA SER A 204 2.16 22.29 2.05
C SER A 204 3.24 22.20 3.12
N PHE A 205 4.03 21.12 3.13
CA PHE A 205 5.22 21.04 3.97
C PHE A 205 6.30 22.03 3.51
N MET A 206 6.62 22.07 2.21
CA MET A 206 7.65 22.95 1.66
C MET A 206 7.32 24.43 1.84
N GLU A 207 6.05 24.81 1.77
CA GLU A 207 5.60 26.19 1.98
C GLU A 207 5.98 26.76 3.36
N GLN A 208 6.17 25.91 4.37
CA GLN A 208 6.55 26.33 5.74
C GLN A 208 8.00 26.82 5.84
N PHE A 209 8.84 26.54 4.84
CA PHE A 209 10.26 26.90 4.79
C PHE A 209 10.56 28.05 3.81
N THR A 210 9.51 28.65 3.24
CA THR A 210 9.57 29.82 2.33
C THR A 210 9.07 31.08 3.02
#